data_AF-A0A662UH50-F1
#
_entry.id   AF-A0A662UH50-F1
#
_cell.length_a   1.000
_cell.length_b   1.000
_cell.length_c   1.000
_cell.angle_alpha   90.00
_cell.angle_beta   90.00
_cell.angle_gamma   90.00
#
_symmetry.space_group_name_H-M   'P 1'
#
loop_
_entity.id
_entity.type
_entity.pdbx_description
1 polymer ?
#
loop_
_entity_poly.entity_id
_entity_poly.type
_entity_poly.pdbx_seq_one_letter_code
_entity_poly.pdbx_strand_id
1 'polypeptide(L)' 'MMEDYKKRFMVSTILTIPLLILSPSIQDWLGISISFPGDYLVLVGLATIIYLYGGKP' A
#
# COMPACT_ATOMS: atom_id res chain seq x y z
N MET A 1 -7.71 20.33 11.89
CA MET A 1 -8.18 19.11 12.60
C MET A 1 -8.80 18.11 11.62
N MET A 2 -9.94 18.36 10.97
CA MET A 2 -10.50 17.42 9.97
C MET A 2 -9.71 17.34 8.65
N GLU A 3 -9.08 18.44 8.21
CA GLU A 3 -8.34 18.47 6.94
C GLU A 3 -7.08 17.60 6.95
N ASP A 4 -6.39 17.49 8.09
CA ASP A 4 -5.21 16.63 8.24
C ASP A 4 -5.56 15.15 8.16
N TYR A 5 -6.66 14.74 8.80
CA TYR A 5 -7.20 13.38 8.66
C TYR A 5 -7.60 13.08 7.22
N LYS A 6 -8.27 14.03 6.55
CA LYS A 6 -8.69 13.87 5.15
C LYS A 6 -7.48 13.72 4.22
N LYS A 7 -6.42 14.51 4.42
CA LYS A 7 -5.15 14.38 3.68
C LYS A 7 -4.48 13.04 3.93
N ARG A 8 -4.32 12.61 5.19
CA ARG A 8 -3.69 11.32 5.53
C ARG A 8 -4.50 10.14 5.00
N PHE A 9 -5.82 10.20 5.08
CA PHE A 9 -6.72 9.20 4.51
C PHE A 9 -6.54 9.10 2.98
N MET A 10 -6.53 10.23 2.29
CA MET A 10 -6.39 10.25 0.83
C MET A 10 -5.01 9.75 0.38
N VAL A 11 -3.94 10.14 1.08
CA VAL A 11 -2.57 9.66 0.83
C VAL A 11 -2.47 8.15 1.09
N SER A 12 -3.01 7.66 2.21
CA SER A 12 -2.98 6.22 2.55
C SER A 12 -3.80 5.40 1.56
N THR A 13 -4.92 5.93 1.06
CA THR A 13 -5.76 5.27 0.05
C THR A 13 -5.01 5.14 -1.27
N ILE A 14 -4.36 6.23 -1.73
CA ILE A 14 -3.56 6.21 -2.96
C ILE A 14 -2.39 5.24 -2.84
N LEU A 15 -1.71 5.19 -1.69
CA LEU A 15 -0.62 4.23 -1.43
C LEU A 15 -1.10 2.78 -1.31
N THR A 16 -2.33 2.56 -0.89
CA THR A 16 -2.92 1.21 -0.82
C THR A 16 -3.12 0.60 -2.21
N ILE A 17 -3.39 1.40 -3.25
CA ILE A 17 -3.57 0.89 -4.63
C ILE A 17 -2.34 0.11 -5.13
N PRO A 18 -1.11 0.68 -5.17
CA PRO A 18 0.07 -0.07 -5.60
C PRO A 18 0.40 -1.21 -4.63
N LEU A 19 0.12 -1.08 -3.32
CA LEU A 19 0.27 -2.18 -2.37
C LEU A 19 -0.60 -3.37 -2.75
N LEU A 20 -1.87 -3.14 -3.10
CA LEU A 20 -2.79 -4.18 -3.52
C LEU A 20 -2.34 -4.83 -4.84
N ILE A 21 -1.84 -4.06 -5.81
CA ILE A 21 -1.32 -4.61 -7.07
C ILE A 21 -0.09 -5.50 -6.82
N LEU A 22 0.77 -5.15 -5.85
CA LEU A 22 1.93 -5.96 -5.48
C LEU A 22 1.57 -7.13 -4.53
N SER A 23 0.38 -7.14 -3.93
CA SER A 23 -0.01 -8.15 -2.96
C SER A 23 -0.23 -9.51 -3.63
N PRO A 24 0.46 -10.58 -3.21
CA PRO A 24 0.32 -11.92 -3.79
C PRO A 24 -1.13 -12.41 -3.80
N SER A 25 -1.86 -12.15 -2.72
CA SER A 25 -3.27 -12.56 -2.61
C SER A 25 -4.17 -11.88 -3.64
N ILE A 26 -3.90 -10.61 -3.97
CA ILE A 26 -4.67 -9.86 -4.98
C ILE A 26 -4.23 -10.24 -6.39
N GLN A 27 -2.93 -10.47 -6.58
CA GLN A 27 -2.35 -10.99 -7.80
C GLN A 27 -2.96 -12.36 -8.17
N ASP A 28 -3.05 -13.28 -7.21
CA ASP A 28 -3.71 -14.58 -7.37
C ASP A 28 -5.19 -14.44 -7.72
N TRP A 29 -5.88 -13.48 -7.08
CA TRP A 29 -7.30 -13.22 -7.33
C TRP A 29 -7.58 -12.64 -8.72
N LEU A 30 -6.66 -11.80 -9.21
CA LEU A 30 -6.70 -11.20 -10.56
C LEU A 30 -6.09 -12.11 -11.64
N GLY A 31 -5.44 -13.22 -11.26
CA GLY A 31 -4.74 -14.12 -12.18
C GLY A 31 -3.50 -13.51 -12.83
N ILE A 32 -2.89 -12.51 -12.20
CA ILE A 32 -1.67 -11.84 -12.68
C ILE A 32 -0.50 -12.20 -11.76
N SER A 33 0.69 -12.43 -12.29
CA SER A 33 1.91 -12.63 -11.48
C SER A 33 2.95 -11.59 -11.85
N ILE A 34 2.99 -10.52 -11.05
CA ILE A 34 3.98 -9.45 -11.20
C ILE A 34 5.04 -9.69 -10.13
N SER A 35 6.07 -10.44 -10.50
CA SER A 35 7.20 -10.77 -9.65
C SER A 35 8.47 -10.17 -10.26
N PHE A 36 9.22 -9.43 -9.46
CA PHE A 36 10.51 -8.86 -9.86
C PHE A 36 11.50 -8.98 -8.71
N PRO A 37 12.82 -9.01 -8.97
CA PRO A 37 13.82 -9.11 -7.91
C PRO A 37 13.67 -7.94 -6.92
N GLY A 38 13.30 -8.24 -5.67
CA GLY A 38 13.08 -7.23 -4.62
C GLY A 38 11.64 -6.72 -4.49
N ASP A 39 10.67 -7.32 -5.17
CA ASP A 39 9.24 -7.09 -4.98
C ASP A 39 8.81 -7.13 -3.50
N TYR A 40 9.31 -8.10 -2.74
CA TYR A 40 9.07 -8.22 -1.31
C TYR A 40 9.57 -7.01 -0.52
N LEU A 41 10.75 -6.46 -0.87
CA LEU A 41 11.30 -5.26 -0.22
C LEU A 41 10.43 -4.03 -0.51
N VAL A 42 9.92 -3.90 -1.74
CA VAL A 42 8.99 -2.83 -2.11
C VAL A 42 7.68 -2.97 -1.35
N LEU A 43 7.15 -4.19 -1.22
CA LEU A 43 5.91 -4.49 -0.52
C LEU A 43 6.03 -4.14 0.97
N VAL A 44 7.11 -4.56 1.63
CA VAL A 44 7.40 -4.21 3.02
C VAL A 44 7.59 -2.70 3.19
N GLY A 45 8.27 -2.04 2.26
CA GLY A 45 8.45 -0.58 2.28
C GLY A 45 7.12 0.17 2.19
N LEU A 46 6.28 -0.19 1.23
CA LEU A 46 4.95 0.40 1.04
C LEU A 46 4.05 0.17 2.27
N ALA A 47 4.03 -1.07 2.79
CA ALA A 47 3.25 -1.40 3.99
C ALA A 47 3.71 -0.60 5.21
N THR A 48 5.03 -0.44 5.39
CA THR A 48 5.61 0.33 6.50
C THR A 48 5.22 1.81 6.41
N ILE A 49 5.31 2.40 5.21
CA ILE A 49 4.91 3.80 4.99
C ILE A 49 3.42 3.99 5.29
N ILE A 50 2.56 3.10 4.79
CA ILE A 50 1.11 3.17 5.04
C ILE A 50 0.81 3.01 6.53
N TYR A 51 1.49 2.09 7.23
CA TYR A 51 1.31 1.90 8.67
C TYR A 51 1.72 3.13 9.47
N LEU A 52 2.89 3.71 9.19
CA LEU A 52 3.38 4.90 9.89
C LEU A 52 2.59 6.16 9.57
N TYR A 53 2.15 6.33 8.32
CA TYR A 53 1.50 7.55 7.85
C TYR A 53 -0.03 7.52 8.01
N GLY A 54 -0.64 6.35 7.80
CA GLY A 54 -2.07 6.13 7.92
C GLY A 54 -2.53 5.68 9.31
N GLY A 55 -1.67 4.95 10.05
CA GLY A 55 -1.99 4.45 11.39
C GLY A 55 -1.77 5.46 12.52
N LYS A 56 -1.11 6.59 12.25
CA LYS A 56 -0.89 7.64 13.23
C LYS A 56 -2.12 8.57 13.30
N PRO A 57 -2.80 8.68 14.47
CA PRO A 57 -3.92 9.58 14.64
C PRO A 57 -3.52 11.03 14.35
#